data_AF-A0AAD5QTF3-F1
#
_entry.id   AF-A0AAD5QTF3-F1
#
_cell.length_a   1.000
_cell.length_b   1.000
_cell.length_c   1.000
_cell.angle_alpha   90.00
_cell.angle_beta   90.00
_cell.angle_gamma   90.00
#
_symmetry.space_group_name_H-M   'P 1'
#
loop_
_entity.id
_entity.type
_entity.pdbx_description
1 polymer ?
#
loop_
_entity_poly.entity_id
_entity_poly.type
_entity_poly.pdbx_seq_one_letter_code
_entity_poly.pdbx_strand_id
1 'polypeptide(L)'
;MDGLCVARGLQENVLNDGIIRAQASVLPRVLLAALDISLFYTVFHYLPPFLTENLRLYLQMKPSNSQQRTDEDETEISEDLLLSFREVPSGDHSLTPQELCIFDDMATALVIDSVLDFQTHKMHPRRRYVRQDERHIVMDIMRQFRESNNFAQALLQFFSLRSVKDFIHRLTLQKQAALRDHIVRFLNVFSSKAGFTIDFCSRYAAEQNMGAKLVATRFWQRGDKIERLCGVISELNDEEEEQILRPGLNDFSVMYSMRKKCAQLWLGPGAYINHDCRPSCRFVPNGHTAYIQILRELKPGDEITCFYGEDFFGEGNEKCECITCERRGKGVFASREENSDNASGSSIEIDDPNTSSQQKYGLRETESRLYRSGVTM
;
A
#
# COMPACT_ATOMS: atom_id res chain seq x y z
N MET A 1 35.42 -26.25 46.91
CA MET A 1 35.74 -25.34 48.02
C MET A 1 37.23 -25.11 47.97
N ASP A 2 37.66 -23.85 48.08
CA ASP A 2 39.03 -23.31 48.11
C ASP A 2 39.32 -22.31 46.98
N GLY A 3 39.93 -21.19 47.36
CA GLY A 3 40.87 -20.46 46.49
C GLY A 3 40.57 -19.00 46.18
N LEU A 4 41.04 -18.10 47.07
CA LEU A 4 41.82 -16.86 46.84
C LEU A 4 41.75 -16.12 45.47
N CYS A 5 41.54 -14.79 45.36
CA CYS A 5 42.24 -13.60 45.89
C CYS A 5 43.04 -12.86 44.77
N VAL A 6 42.63 -11.61 44.50
CA VAL A 6 43.46 -10.39 44.27
C VAL A 6 44.33 -10.23 43.00
N ALA A 7 43.83 -9.33 42.13
CA ALA A 7 44.37 -8.02 41.72
C ALA A 7 45.66 -7.79 40.89
N ARG A 8 45.54 -6.66 40.14
CA ARG A 8 46.54 -5.67 39.66
C ARG A 8 47.40 -6.01 38.43
N GLY A 9 47.58 -4.99 37.58
CA GLY A 9 48.84 -4.77 36.87
C GLY A 9 48.74 -4.05 35.53
N LEU A 10 48.92 -2.71 35.55
CA LEU A 10 49.31 -1.89 34.41
C LEU A 10 50.79 -2.13 34.02
N GLN A 11 51.12 -1.78 32.75
CA GLN A 11 52.36 -1.18 32.21
C GLN A 11 53.10 -1.95 31.10
N GLU A 12 53.06 -1.34 29.92
CA GLU A 12 54.17 -0.87 29.06
C GLU A 12 55.46 -1.68 28.81
N ASN A 13 55.76 -1.73 27.51
CA ASN A 13 57.06 -1.52 26.83
C ASN A 13 57.94 -2.70 26.39
N VAL A 14 58.64 -2.41 25.28
CA VAL A 14 59.82 -3.02 24.62
C VAL A 14 59.49 -3.93 23.42
N LEU A 15 59.57 -3.48 22.16
CA LEU A 15 60.70 -3.16 21.24
C LEU A 15 61.34 -4.37 20.51
N ASN A 16 61.73 -4.09 19.25
CA ASN A 16 62.54 -4.83 18.27
C ASN A 16 61.84 -5.87 17.38
N ASP A 17 62.16 -6.01 16.08
CA ASP A 17 62.86 -5.18 15.08
C ASP A 17 62.63 -5.88 13.72
N GLY A 18 62.55 -5.13 12.61
CA GLY A 18 62.35 -5.71 11.27
C GLY A 18 62.19 -4.70 10.13
N ILE A 19 63.24 -3.93 9.91
CA ILE A 19 63.51 -2.96 8.83
C ILE A 19 63.63 -3.74 7.48
N ILE A 20 63.09 -3.34 6.31
CA ILE A 20 63.68 -2.45 5.29
C ILE A 20 62.65 -2.11 4.17
N ARG A 21 62.38 -0.79 4.04
CA ARG A 21 62.24 0.13 2.85
C ARG A 21 61.39 -0.27 1.63
N ALA A 22 60.34 0.48 1.23
CA ALA A 22 60.27 1.86 0.67
C ALA A 22 60.84 1.94 -0.78
N GLN A 23 60.31 2.65 -1.78
CA GLN A 23 59.27 3.67 -1.92
C GLN A 23 59.12 4.06 -3.43
N ALA A 24 58.04 4.80 -3.77
CA ALA A 24 57.82 5.78 -4.87
C ALA A 24 56.52 5.46 -5.67
N SER A 25 55.36 6.14 -5.59
CA SER A 25 54.97 7.57 -5.76
C SER A 25 55.49 8.17 -7.08
N VAL A 26 54.71 8.77 -8.01
CA VAL A 26 53.80 9.94 -7.95
C VAL A 26 53.00 10.11 -9.30
N LEU A 27 51.65 10.29 -9.22
CA LEU A 27 50.64 11.16 -9.95
C LEU A 27 50.82 11.69 -11.44
N PRO A 28 49.88 12.47 -12.07
CA PRO A 28 48.49 12.23 -12.58
C PRO A 28 48.15 12.91 -13.97
N ARG A 29 46.85 12.96 -14.37
CA ARG A 29 46.14 13.82 -15.40
C ARG A 29 46.24 13.38 -16.90
N VAL A 30 45.32 13.62 -17.88
CA VAL A 30 43.95 14.17 -18.08
C VAL A 30 43.58 14.01 -19.59
N LEU A 31 42.28 13.89 -19.93
CA LEU A 31 41.56 14.17 -21.22
C LEU A 31 41.77 13.32 -22.51
N LEU A 32 40.65 12.76 -23.02
CA LEU A 32 40.06 12.92 -24.38
C LEU A 32 38.97 11.85 -24.53
N ALA A 33 37.68 12.17 -24.40
CA ALA A 33 36.78 12.81 -25.37
C ALA A 33 36.01 11.80 -26.24
N ALA A 34 34.73 12.13 -26.42
CA ALA A 34 33.68 11.43 -27.15
C ALA A 34 34.10 10.86 -28.52
N LEU A 35 33.58 9.67 -28.84
CA LEU A 35 33.36 9.26 -30.23
C LEU A 35 31.98 8.61 -30.39
N ASP A 36 31.13 9.44 -30.96
CA ASP A 36 29.95 9.22 -31.80
C ASP A 36 29.67 7.80 -32.34
N ILE A 37 28.37 7.48 -32.38
CA ILE A 37 27.71 6.30 -32.96
C ILE A 37 27.80 6.26 -34.52
N SER A 38 28.66 7.08 -35.14
CA SER A 38 28.74 7.21 -36.60
C SER A 38 29.83 6.34 -37.27
N LEU A 39 30.66 5.59 -36.54
CA LEU A 39 31.75 4.80 -37.15
C LEU A 39 31.50 3.28 -37.26
N PHE A 40 30.34 2.79 -36.82
CA PHE A 40 29.98 1.38 -36.98
C PHE A 40 29.64 0.98 -38.42
N TYR A 41 29.35 1.95 -39.30
CA TYR A 41 28.92 1.68 -40.68
C TYR A 41 30.04 1.59 -41.72
N THR A 42 31.29 1.94 -41.38
CA THR A 42 32.37 2.05 -42.39
C THR A 42 33.42 0.94 -42.34
N VAL A 43 33.40 0.06 -41.33
CA VAL A 43 34.41 -1.02 -41.19
C VAL A 43 33.97 -2.37 -41.80
N PHE A 44 32.72 -2.51 -42.24
CA PHE A 44 32.23 -3.77 -42.81
C PHE A 44 32.63 -4.01 -44.29
N HIS A 45 33.25 -3.05 -44.97
CA HIS A 45 33.55 -3.17 -46.40
C HIS A 45 35.00 -3.56 -46.77
N TYR A 46 35.89 -3.80 -45.80
CA TYR A 46 37.29 -4.14 -46.07
C TYR A 46 37.86 -5.27 -45.19
N LEU A 47 37.06 -6.28 -44.86
CA LEU A 47 37.57 -7.50 -44.23
C LEU A 47 37.88 -8.59 -45.29
N PRO A 48 39.12 -9.13 -45.34
CA PRO A 48 39.49 -10.19 -46.28
C PRO A 48 38.65 -11.46 -46.11
N PRO A 49 38.44 -12.27 -47.17
CA PRO A 49 37.53 -13.43 -47.19
C PRO A 49 37.85 -14.56 -46.17
N PHE A 50 38.97 -14.48 -45.45
CA PHE A 50 39.41 -15.48 -44.48
C PHE A 50 38.91 -15.23 -43.05
N LEU A 51 38.37 -14.04 -42.75
CA LEU A 51 37.82 -13.70 -41.44
C LEU A 51 36.31 -13.95 -41.31
N THR A 52 35.61 -14.17 -42.43
CA THR A 52 34.17 -14.48 -42.46
C THR A 52 33.84 -15.94 -42.18
N GLU A 53 34.74 -16.89 -42.43
CA GLU A 53 34.54 -18.29 -42.06
C GLU A 53 34.76 -18.56 -40.57
N ASN A 54 35.77 -17.91 -39.97
CA ASN A 54 36.05 -18.06 -38.53
C ASN A 54 34.94 -17.47 -37.65
N LEU A 55 34.29 -16.38 -38.07
CA LEU A 55 33.12 -15.84 -37.35
C LEU A 55 31.88 -16.73 -37.49
N ARG A 56 31.70 -17.39 -38.65
CA ARG A 56 30.61 -18.35 -38.89
C ARG A 56 30.78 -19.63 -38.07
N LEU A 57 32.00 -20.13 -37.96
CA LEU A 57 32.34 -21.28 -37.12
C LEU A 57 32.23 -20.94 -35.62
N TYR A 58 32.61 -19.72 -35.21
CA TYR A 58 32.41 -19.26 -33.82
C TYR A 58 30.92 -19.10 -33.45
N LEU A 59 30.06 -18.75 -34.41
CA LEU A 59 28.60 -18.69 -34.23
C LEU A 59 27.91 -20.06 -34.33
N GLN A 60 28.54 -21.05 -34.96
CA GLN A 60 28.06 -22.45 -35.03
C GLN A 60 28.57 -23.35 -33.89
N MET A 61 29.54 -22.87 -33.10
CA MET A 61 30.11 -23.59 -31.94
C MET A 61 29.66 -23.02 -30.58
N LYS A 62 28.58 -22.24 -30.52
CA LYS A 62 27.92 -22.04 -29.22
C LYS A 62 27.24 -23.35 -28.84
N PRO A 63 27.67 -24.03 -27.76
CA PRO A 63 26.86 -25.11 -27.22
C PRO A 63 25.49 -24.51 -26.89
N SER A 64 24.43 -25.14 -27.38
CA SER A 64 23.08 -24.98 -26.85
C SER A 64 23.17 -25.25 -25.36
N ASN A 65 23.27 -24.17 -24.56
CA ASN A 65 23.29 -24.23 -23.11
C ASN A 65 21.84 -24.46 -22.63
N SER A 66 21.28 -25.61 -23.04
CA SER A 66 20.22 -26.27 -22.31
C SER A 66 20.87 -26.89 -21.09
N GLN A 67 20.38 -26.50 -19.90
CA GLN A 67 20.74 -27.00 -18.57
C GLN A 67 21.86 -26.25 -17.83
N GLN A 68 21.50 -25.06 -17.36
CA GLN A 68 21.63 -24.69 -15.94
C GLN A 68 20.66 -23.53 -15.65
N ARG A 69 19.35 -23.83 -15.61
CA ARG A 69 18.45 -23.01 -14.79
C ARG A 69 18.77 -23.39 -13.36
N THR A 70 19.37 -22.47 -12.63
CA THR A 70 19.43 -22.56 -11.17
C THR A 70 17.98 -22.51 -10.65
N ASP A 71 17.68 -23.16 -9.52
CA ASP A 71 16.35 -23.10 -8.90
C ASP A 71 15.85 -21.65 -8.63
N GLU A 72 16.75 -20.66 -8.75
CA GLU A 72 16.45 -19.22 -8.68
C GLU A 72 15.56 -18.74 -9.85
N ASP A 73 15.70 -19.33 -11.05
CA ASP A 73 15.03 -18.89 -12.29
C ASP A 73 13.55 -19.31 -12.38
N GLU A 74 13.08 -20.20 -11.49
CA GLU A 74 11.66 -20.59 -11.39
C GLU A 74 10.83 -19.63 -10.52
N THR A 75 11.50 -18.72 -9.80
CA THR A 75 10.85 -17.81 -8.85
C THR A 75 10.70 -16.39 -9.35
N GLU A 76 11.19 -16.03 -10.54
CA GLU A 76 10.99 -14.69 -11.10
C GLU A 76 9.76 -14.68 -12.02
N ILE A 77 8.84 -13.73 -11.80
CA ILE A 77 7.70 -13.54 -12.70
C ILE A 77 8.18 -13.22 -14.11
N SER A 78 7.79 -14.04 -15.08
CA SER A 78 8.13 -13.78 -16.48
C SER A 78 7.47 -12.50 -16.97
N GLU A 79 8.09 -11.83 -17.94
CA GLU A 79 7.51 -10.64 -18.59
C GLU A 79 6.13 -10.94 -19.17
N ASP A 80 5.94 -12.10 -19.80
CA ASP A 80 4.64 -12.54 -20.32
C ASP A 80 3.57 -12.64 -19.21
N LEU A 81 3.93 -13.20 -18.05
CA LEU A 81 3.03 -13.27 -16.92
C LEU A 81 2.78 -11.87 -16.35
N LEU A 82 3.80 -11.02 -16.24
CA LEU A 82 3.63 -9.65 -15.76
C LEU A 82 2.72 -8.80 -16.66
N LEU A 83 2.78 -9.01 -17.98
CA LEU A 83 2.01 -8.25 -18.98
C LEU A 83 0.61 -8.84 -19.26
N SER A 84 0.32 -10.05 -18.79
CA SER A 84 -1.02 -10.68 -18.90
C SER A 84 -2.00 -10.22 -17.81
N PHE A 85 -2.01 -8.92 -17.48
CA PHE A 85 -2.94 -8.34 -16.49
C PHE A 85 -4.22 -7.82 -17.13
N ARG A 86 -5.26 -7.65 -16.30
CA ARG A 86 -6.47 -6.90 -16.67
C ARG A 86 -6.35 -5.49 -16.12
N GLU A 87 -6.60 -4.47 -16.94
CA GLU A 87 -6.63 -3.07 -16.45
C GLU A 87 -7.62 -2.86 -15.30
N VAL A 88 -8.70 -3.65 -15.24
CA VAL A 88 -9.63 -3.68 -14.12
C VAL A 88 -9.59 -5.08 -13.51
N PRO A 89 -8.73 -5.32 -12.50
CA PRO A 89 -8.66 -6.60 -11.81
C PRO A 89 -9.98 -6.91 -11.11
N SER A 90 -10.27 -8.20 -10.93
CA SER A 90 -11.41 -8.62 -10.10
C SER A 90 -11.24 -8.14 -8.67
N GLY A 91 -12.33 -7.87 -7.95
CA GLY A 91 -12.25 -7.69 -6.49
C GLY A 91 -11.97 -8.99 -5.74
N ASP A 92 -12.25 -10.14 -6.36
CA ASP A 92 -12.00 -11.46 -5.78
C ASP A 92 -10.50 -11.76 -5.73
N HIS A 93 -10.05 -12.36 -4.64
CA HIS A 93 -8.66 -12.80 -4.44
C HIS A 93 -8.60 -14.06 -3.59
N SER A 94 -7.43 -14.71 -3.61
CA SER A 94 -7.06 -15.84 -2.74
C SER A 94 -5.91 -15.49 -1.78
N LEU A 95 -5.69 -14.20 -1.55
CA LEU A 95 -4.76 -13.72 -0.52
C LEU A 95 -5.32 -13.98 0.88
N THR A 96 -4.47 -14.41 1.80
CA THR A 96 -4.78 -14.40 3.24
C THR A 96 -4.83 -12.96 3.75
N PRO A 97 -5.43 -12.70 4.92
CA PRO A 97 -5.44 -11.36 5.50
C PRO A 97 -4.04 -10.74 5.66
N GLN A 98 -3.06 -11.52 6.12
CA GLN A 98 -1.68 -11.05 6.28
C GLN A 98 -1.01 -10.75 4.94
N GLU A 99 -1.22 -11.57 3.91
CA GLU A 99 -0.72 -11.29 2.57
C GLU A 99 -1.33 -10.02 2.00
N LEU A 100 -2.64 -9.82 2.17
CA LEU A 100 -3.33 -8.61 1.73
C LEU A 100 -2.73 -7.37 2.41
N CYS A 101 -2.50 -7.41 3.73
CA CYS A 101 -1.87 -6.31 4.47
C CYS A 101 -0.52 -5.91 3.88
N ILE A 102 0.35 -6.89 3.65
CA ILE A 102 1.72 -6.63 3.19
C ILE A 102 1.73 -6.21 1.71
N PHE A 103 0.83 -6.74 0.89
CA PHE A 103 0.73 -6.40 -0.53
C PHE A 103 0.15 -4.99 -0.71
N ASP A 104 -0.81 -4.61 0.13
CA ASP A 104 -1.37 -3.26 0.17
C ASP A 104 -0.32 -2.23 0.57
N ASP A 105 0.44 -2.49 1.63
CA ASP A 105 1.51 -1.61 2.06
C ASP A 105 2.59 -1.42 0.97
N MET A 106 2.97 -2.49 0.26
CA MET A 106 3.91 -2.41 -0.87
C MET A 106 3.32 -1.59 -2.02
N ALA A 107 2.07 -1.85 -2.41
CA ALA A 107 1.44 -1.18 -3.52
C ALA A 107 1.21 0.32 -3.24
N THR A 108 0.78 0.67 -2.02
CA THR A 108 0.63 2.08 -1.60
C THR A 108 1.97 2.79 -1.55
N ALA A 109 3.04 2.14 -1.08
CA ALA A 109 4.40 2.72 -1.08
C ALA A 109 4.92 3.01 -2.50
N LEU A 110 4.61 2.13 -3.47
CA LEU A 110 5.02 2.32 -4.87
C LEU A 110 4.17 3.39 -5.59
N VAL A 111 2.86 3.41 -5.34
CA VAL A 111 1.91 4.14 -6.19
C VAL A 111 1.35 5.40 -5.53
N ILE A 112 0.86 5.30 -4.30
CA ILE A 112 0.16 6.39 -3.62
C ILE A 112 1.16 7.34 -2.95
N ASP A 113 2.04 6.79 -2.11
CA ASP A 113 3.02 7.56 -1.32
C ASP A 113 3.98 8.33 -2.24
N SER A 114 4.30 7.77 -3.40
CA SER A 114 5.19 8.40 -4.39
C SER A 114 4.54 9.58 -5.13
N VAL A 115 3.20 9.66 -5.14
CA VAL A 115 2.46 10.78 -5.73
C VAL A 115 2.09 11.82 -4.68
N LEU A 116 1.68 11.39 -3.49
CA LEU A 116 1.30 12.29 -2.40
C LEU A 116 2.49 12.83 -1.61
N ASP A 117 3.67 12.21 -1.75
CA ASP A 117 4.93 12.57 -1.08
C ASP A 117 4.92 12.46 0.45
N PHE A 118 3.99 11.66 1.00
CA PHE A 118 4.00 11.24 2.40
C PHE A 118 3.56 9.78 2.52
N GLN A 119 3.86 9.15 3.66
CA GLN A 119 3.39 7.79 3.94
C GLN A 119 1.91 7.83 4.30
N THR A 120 1.05 7.32 3.43
CA THR A 120 -0.36 7.05 3.73
C THR A 120 -0.50 5.87 4.70
N HIS A 121 -1.73 5.55 5.14
CA HIS A 121 -1.99 4.45 6.06
C HIS A 121 -1.25 3.16 5.67
N LYS A 122 -0.80 2.42 6.68
CA LYS A 122 -0.10 1.14 6.51
C LYS A 122 -0.55 0.18 7.58
N MET A 123 -0.67 -1.09 7.22
CA MET A 123 -0.85 -2.18 8.18
C MET A 123 0.43 -2.41 9.00
N HIS A 124 1.61 -2.13 8.41
CA HIS A 124 2.92 -2.20 9.06
C HIS A 124 3.70 -0.88 8.91
N PRO A 125 3.35 0.20 9.64
CA PRO A 125 3.90 1.55 9.42
C PRO A 125 5.42 1.67 9.64
N ARG A 126 6.01 0.78 10.46
CA ARG A 126 7.46 0.77 10.71
C ARG A 126 8.27 0.07 9.62
N ARG A 127 7.64 -0.70 8.73
CA ARG A 127 8.33 -1.43 7.66
C ARG A 127 8.60 -0.50 6.49
N ARG A 128 9.83 -0.54 5.98
CA ARG A 128 10.23 0.17 4.76
C ARG A 128 10.10 -0.77 3.57
N TYR A 129 9.20 -0.43 2.65
CA TYR A 129 8.91 -1.24 1.46
C TYR A 129 9.76 -0.83 0.25
N VAL A 130 10.07 0.47 0.12
CA VAL A 130 10.94 1.02 -0.92
C VAL A 130 12.24 1.51 -0.29
N ARG A 131 13.38 1.14 -0.88
CA ARG A 131 14.71 1.60 -0.47
C ARG A 131 14.84 3.12 -0.67
N GLN A 132 15.60 3.78 0.19
CA GLN A 132 15.73 5.24 0.18
C GLN A 132 16.27 5.79 -1.15
N ASP A 133 17.21 5.09 -1.76
CA ASP A 133 17.81 5.43 -3.05
C ASP A 133 16.91 5.14 -4.25
N GLU A 134 15.88 4.30 -4.09
CA GLU A 134 14.87 4.03 -5.12
C GLU A 134 13.66 4.99 -5.05
N ARG A 135 13.54 5.83 -4.02
CA ARG A 135 12.40 6.75 -3.84
C ARG A 135 12.19 7.65 -5.07
N HIS A 136 13.24 8.30 -5.56
CA HIS A 136 13.14 9.17 -6.74
C HIS A 136 12.77 8.38 -8.00
N ILE A 137 13.23 7.13 -8.13
CA ILE A 137 12.90 6.26 -9.26
C ILE A 137 11.41 5.96 -9.26
N VAL A 138 10.84 5.61 -8.09
CA VAL A 138 9.39 5.33 -7.95
C VAL A 138 8.55 6.58 -8.27
N MET A 139 8.97 7.76 -7.80
CA MET A 139 8.32 9.03 -8.14
C MET A 139 8.36 9.31 -9.66
N ASP A 140 9.50 9.02 -10.29
CA ASP A 140 9.69 9.20 -11.74
C ASP A 140 8.81 8.23 -12.55
N ILE A 141 8.70 6.96 -12.12
CA ILE A 141 7.79 5.97 -12.72
C ILE A 141 6.35 6.48 -12.66
N MET A 142 5.90 6.93 -11.48
CA MET A 142 4.54 7.44 -11.32
C MET A 142 4.27 8.73 -12.08
N ARG A 143 5.25 9.63 -12.21
CA ARG A 143 5.15 10.80 -13.08
C ARG A 143 4.93 10.39 -14.53
N GLN A 144 5.76 9.47 -15.06
CA GLN A 144 5.61 8.95 -16.42
C GLN A 144 4.27 8.23 -16.62
N PHE A 145 3.80 7.45 -15.64
CA PHE A 145 2.51 6.77 -15.71
C PHE A 145 1.34 7.76 -15.74
N ARG A 146 1.38 8.82 -14.93
CA ARG A 146 0.32 9.85 -14.91
C ARG A 146 0.19 10.59 -16.24
N GLU A 147 1.29 10.73 -16.98
CA GLU A 147 1.31 11.33 -18.32
C GLU A 147 0.89 10.33 -19.41
N SER A 148 1.41 9.10 -19.37
CA SER A 148 1.24 8.11 -20.44
C SER A 148 0.03 7.18 -20.28
N ASN A 149 -0.44 6.99 -19.04
CA ASN A 149 -1.37 5.94 -18.63
C ASN A 149 -0.94 4.51 -19.06
N ASN A 150 0.37 4.30 -19.30
CA ASN A 150 0.90 3.02 -19.77
C ASN A 150 1.16 2.06 -18.60
N PHE A 151 0.15 1.22 -18.30
CA PHE A 151 0.21 0.23 -17.22
C PHE A 151 1.35 -0.78 -17.40
N ALA A 152 1.57 -1.27 -18.62
CA ALA A 152 2.60 -2.26 -18.91
C ALA A 152 4.00 -1.73 -18.56
N GLN A 153 4.31 -0.51 -19.02
CA GLN A 153 5.58 0.13 -18.73
C GLN A 153 5.78 0.37 -17.23
N ALA A 154 4.75 0.87 -16.53
CA ALA A 154 4.83 1.09 -15.08
C ALA A 154 5.09 -0.21 -14.31
N LEU A 155 4.42 -1.30 -14.68
CA LEU A 155 4.62 -2.62 -14.07
C LEU A 155 6.03 -3.15 -14.34
N LEU A 156 6.53 -3.09 -15.57
CA LEU A 156 7.89 -3.50 -15.91
C LEU A 156 8.93 -2.73 -15.09
N GLN A 157 8.77 -1.41 -14.98
CA GLN A 157 9.67 -0.58 -14.19
C GLN A 157 9.58 -0.90 -12.69
N PHE A 158 8.39 -1.05 -12.11
CA PHE A 158 8.24 -1.42 -10.70
C PHE A 158 8.86 -2.79 -10.38
N PHE A 159 8.60 -3.81 -11.20
CA PHE A 159 9.15 -5.15 -10.98
C PHE A 159 10.66 -5.24 -11.27
N SER A 160 11.25 -4.23 -11.90
CA SER A 160 12.71 -4.10 -12.04
C SER A 160 13.42 -3.56 -10.79
N LEU A 161 12.70 -2.93 -9.85
CA LEU A 161 13.26 -2.35 -8.62
C LEU A 161 13.80 -3.45 -7.70
N ARG A 162 14.94 -3.19 -7.04
CA ARG A 162 15.51 -4.15 -6.07
C ARG A 162 14.56 -4.38 -4.92
N SER A 163 13.89 -3.33 -4.44
CA SER A 163 12.88 -3.44 -3.38
C SER A 163 11.76 -4.43 -3.73
N VAL A 164 11.32 -4.44 -5.00
CA VAL A 164 10.24 -5.33 -5.46
C VAL A 164 10.77 -6.73 -5.71
N LYS A 165 11.94 -6.88 -6.35
CA LYS A 165 12.60 -8.19 -6.54
C LYS A 165 12.87 -8.89 -5.21
N ASP A 166 13.42 -8.17 -4.23
CA ASP A 166 13.65 -8.66 -2.86
C ASP A 166 12.33 -8.97 -2.14
N PHE A 167 11.24 -8.32 -2.49
CA PHE A 167 9.93 -8.62 -1.89
C PHE A 167 9.33 -9.91 -2.46
N ILE A 168 9.45 -10.12 -3.78
CA ILE A 168 8.79 -11.22 -4.48
C ILE A 168 9.60 -12.52 -4.55
N HIS A 169 10.92 -12.52 -4.30
CA HIS A 169 11.77 -13.71 -4.48
C HIS A 169 11.34 -14.97 -3.70
N ARG A 170 10.58 -14.84 -2.61
CA ARG A 170 10.05 -15.99 -1.83
C ARG A 170 8.58 -16.30 -2.12
N LEU A 171 7.95 -15.55 -3.01
CA LEU A 171 6.53 -15.70 -3.34
C LEU A 171 6.38 -16.64 -4.53
N THR A 172 5.33 -17.46 -4.51
CA THR A 172 4.95 -18.26 -5.68
C THR A 172 4.52 -17.35 -6.84
N LEU A 173 4.62 -17.81 -8.08
CA LEU A 173 4.20 -17.04 -9.27
C LEU A 173 2.75 -16.54 -9.17
N GLN A 174 1.85 -17.32 -8.58
CA GLN A 174 0.46 -16.92 -8.34
C GLN A 174 0.37 -15.71 -7.39
N LYS A 175 1.19 -15.68 -6.33
CA LYS A 175 1.23 -14.57 -5.37
C LYS A 175 1.90 -13.34 -5.97
N GLN A 176 2.90 -13.52 -6.83
CA GLN A 176 3.49 -12.41 -7.59
C GLN A 176 2.47 -11.76 -8.54
N ALA A 177 1.69 -12.59 -9.26
CA ALA A 177 0.58 -12.10 -10.08
C ALA A 177 -0.51 -11.40 -9.25
N ALA A 178 -0.79 -11.87 -8.04
CA ALA A 178 -1.72 -11.21 -7.14
C ALA A 178 -1.20 -9.84 -6.65
N LEU A 179 0.10 -9.72 -6.33
CA LEU A 179 0.73 -8.42 -6.04
C LEU A 179 0.64 -7.47 -7.24
N ARG A 180 0.98 -7.95 -8.44
CA ARG A 180 0.83 -7.19 -9.69
C ARG A 180 -0.60 -6.65 -9.84
N ASP A 181 -1.60 -7.50 -9.67
CA ASP A 181 -3.00 -7.08 -9.78
C ASP A 181 -3.35 -6.03 -8.72
N HIS A 182 -2.79 -6.14 -7.51
CA HIS A 182 -2.99 -5.14 -6.45
C HIS A 182 -2.36 -3.80 -6.81
N ILE A 183 -1.16 -3.81 -7.39
CA ILE A 183 -0.52 -2.60 -7.95
C ILE A 183 -1.38 -2.00 -9.07
N VAL A 184 -1.96 -2.82 -9.97
CA VAL A 184 -2.87 -2.32 -11.02
C VAL A 184 -4.11 -1.65 -10.43
N ARG A 185 -4.69 -2.17 -9.33
CA ARG A 185 -5.81 -1.51 -8.62
C ARG A 185 -5.41 -0.10 -8.18
N PHE A 186 -4.20 0.09 -7.64
CA PHE A 186 -3.71 1.41 -7.27
C PHE A 186 -3.34 2.31 -8.46
N LEU A 187 -2.77 1.76 -9.54
CA LEU A 187 -2.51 2.52 -10.76
C LEU A 187 -3.80 3.10 -11.35
N ASN A 188 -4.93 2.40 -11.21
CA ASN A 188 -6.23 2.91 -11.63
C ASN A 188 -6.64 4.21 -10.93
N VAL A 189 -6.16 4.52 -9.72
CA VAL A 189 -6.43 5.79 -9.04
C VAL A 189 -5.92 6.99 -9.85
N PHE A 190 -4.93 6.78 -10.71
CA PHE A 190 -4.35 7.79 -11.59
C PHE A 190 -4.67 7.54 -13.07
N SER A 191 -5.60 6.64 -13.38
CA SER A 191 -6.01 6.40 -14.76
C SER A 191 -6.93 7.51 -15.26
N SER A 192 -6.71 7.97 -16.49
CA SER A 192 -7.61 8.93 -17.15
C SER A 192 -9.02 8.38 -17.34
N LYS A 193 -9.19 7.05 -17.32
CA LYS A 193 -10.47 6.35 -17.45
C LYS A 193 -11.18 6.14 -16.11
N ALA A 194 -10.56 6.48 -14.97
CA ALA A 194 -11.10 6.18 -13.65
C ALA A 194 -12.27 7.09 -13.24
N GLY A 195 -12.23 8.36 -13.63
CA GLY A 195 -13.21 9.37 -13.24
C GLY A 195 -13.14 9.78 -11.76
N PHE A 196 -12.10 9.35 -11.06
CA PHE A 196 -11.71 9.83 -9.73
C PHE A 196 -10.19 9.85 -9.61
N THR A 197 -9.67 10.48 -8.57
CA THR A 197 -8.28 10.38 -8.15
C THR A 197 -8.17 10.55 -6.64
N ILE A 198 -6.95 10.61 -6.11
CA ILE A 198 -6.67 10.79 -4.68
C ILE A 198 -6.01 12.15 -4.45
N ASP A 199 -6.33 12.75 -3.30
CA ASP A 199 -5.76 14.02 -2.86
C ASP A 199 -5.46 13.99 -1.36
N PHE A 200 -4.62 14.93 -0.90
CA PHE A 200 -4.31 15.08 0.52
C PHE A 200 -5.56 15.46 1.33
N CYS A 201 -5.67 14.93 2.55
CA CYS A 201 -6.76 15.22 3.47
C CYS A 201 -6.21 15.55 4.85
N SER A 202 -6.38 16.80 5.28
CA SER A 202 -5.99 17.26 6.62
C SER A 202 -7.14 17.33 7.60
N ARG A 203 -8.28 16.71 7.30
CA ARG A 203 -9.50 16.91 8.08
C ARG A 203 -9.50 16.14 9.41
N TYR A 204 -9.08 14.88 9.38
CA TYR A 204 -9.35 13.95 10.47
C TYR A 204 -8.23 13.90 11.51
N ALA A 205 -8.56 14.15 12.78
CA ALA A 205 -7.58 14.22 13.87
C ALA A 205 -6.97 12.86 14.22
N ALA A 206 -7.74 11.77 14.06
CA ALA A 206 -7.27 10.41 14.30
C ALA A 206 -6.06 10.03 13.44
N GLU A 207 -5.94 10.64 12.26
CA GLU A 207 -4.83 10.45 11.31
C GLU A 207 -3.76 11.56 11.43
N GLN A 208 -3.74 12.30 12.55
CA GLN A 208 -2.84 13.43 12.76
C GLN A 208 -2.97 14.51 11.67
N ASN A 209 -4.17 14.64 11.09
CA ASN A 209 -4.43 15.56 9.98
C ASN A 209 -3.50 15.30 8.76
N MET A 210 -3.04 14.06 8.60
CA MET A 210 -2.18 13.60 7.52
C MET A 210 -2.78 12.37 6.84
N GLY A 211 -3.99 12.54 6.32
CA GLY A 211 -4.73 11.53 5.58
C GLY A 211 -4.78 11.80 4.09
N ALA A 212 -5.59 11.01 3.40
CA ALA A 212 -5.92 11.21 1.99
C ALA A 212 -7.42 11.02 1.76
N LYS A 213 -7.90 11.49 0.62
CA LYS A 213 -9.31 11.40 0.22
C LYS A 213 -9.43 11.12 -1.26
N LEU A 214 -10.50 10.44 -1.66
CA LEU A 214 -10.83 10.27 -3.08
C LEU A 214 -11.72 11.43 -3.57
N VAL A 215 -11.39 11.96 -4.74
CA VAL A 215 -12.11 13.08 -5.37
C VAL A 215 -12.52 12.73 -6.78
N ALA A 216 -13.70 13.18 -7.20
CA ALA A 216 -14.17 13.00 -8.56
C ALA A 216 -13.35 13.86 -9.55
N THR A 217 -13.04 13.33 -10.73
CA THR A 217 -12.34 14.06 -11.81
C THR A 217 -13.24 14.35 -13.01
N ARG A 218 -14.48 13.85 -12.96
CA ARG A 218 -15.53 14.09 -13.96
C ARG A 218 -16.88 14.21 -13.27
N PHE A 219 -17.91 14.56 -14.05
CA PHE A 219 -19.28 14.48 -13.59
C PHE A 219 -19.74 13.02 -13.43
N TRP A 220 -20.50 12.77 -12.38
CA TRP A 220 -21.16 11.49 -12.12
C TRP A 220 -22.65 11.70 -11.85
N GLN A 221 -23.48 10.77 -12.33
CA GLN A 221 -24.92 10.78 -12.09
C GLN A 221 -25.30 9.77 -11.01
N ARG A 222 -26.45 10.01 -10.37
CA ARG A 222 -27.02 9.06 -9.41
C ARG A 222 -27.23 7.70 -10.09
N GLY A 223 -26.76 6.64 -9.44
CA GLY A 223 -26.86 5.27 -9.92
C GLY A 223 -25.61 4.78 -10.65
N ASP A 224 -24.74 5.68 -11.11
CA ASP A 224 -23.47 5.31 -11.75
C ASP A 224 -22.62 4.43 -10.84
N LYS A 225 -21.83 3.55 -11.45
CA LYS A 225 -20.84 2.70 -10.79
C LYS A 225 -19.45 3.22 -11.09
N ILE A 226 -18.61 3.37 -10.06
CA ILE A 226 -17.19 3.68 -10.25
C ILE A 226 -16.44 2.36 -10.48
N GLU A 227 -16.36 1.93 -11.74
CA GLU A 227 -15.86 0.59 -12.10
C GLU A 227 -14.41 0.32 -11.68
N ARG A 228 -13.56 1.36 -11.72
CA ARG A 228 -12.12 1.27 -11.42
C ARG A 228 -11.79 1.50 -9.94
N LEU A 229 -12.79 1.76 -9.10
CA LEU A 229 -12.62 1.90 -7.65
C LEU A 229 -13.03 0.59 -6.97
N CYS A 230 -12.04 -0.27 -6.72
CA CYS A 230 -12.23 -1.53 -6.04
C CYS A 230 -11.76 -1.43 -4.58
N GLY A 231 -12.56 -1.95 -3.66
CA GLY A 231 -12.10 -2.40 -2.35
C GLY A 231 -11.77 -3.90 -2.41
N VAL A 232 -10.70 -4.30 -1.75
CA VAL A 232 -10.31 -5.70 -1.60
C VAL A 232 -10.64 -6.10 -0.16
N ILE A 233 -11.48 -7.12 0.01
CA ILE A 233 -12.10 -7.44 1.30
C ILE A 233 -11.58 -8.78 1.78
N SER A 234 -10.98 -8.80 2.96
CA SER A 234 -10.65 -10.03 3.67
C SER A 234 -11.48 -10.15 4.93
N GLU A 235 -12.13 -11.29 5.12
CA GLU A 235 -12.77 -11.62 6.40
C GLU A 235 -11.68 -12.02 7.41
N LEU A 236 -11.85 -11.59 8.66
CA LEU A 236 -10.98 -11.96 9.77
C LEU A 236 -11.76 -12.87 10.72
N ASN A 237 -11.14 -13.96 11.12
CA ASN A 237 -11.59 -14.67 12.32
C ASN A 237 -11.02 -14.02 13.59
N ASP A 238 -11.51 -14.40 14.76
CA ASP A 238 -11.11 -13.81 16.05
C ASP A 238 -9.60 -13.86 16.31
N GLU A 239 -8.92 -14.96 15.93
CA GLU A 239 -7.47 -15.11 16.11
C GLU A 239 -6.69 -14.20 15.15
N GLU A 240 -7.13 -14.11 13.89
CA GLU A 240 -6.52 -13.22 12.89
C GLU A 240 -6.73 -11.75 13.26
N GLU A 241 -7.90 -11.40 13.81
CA GLU A 241 -8.20 -10.06 14.29
C GLU A 241 -7.22 -9.66 15.39
N GLU A 242 -7.02 -10.50 16.41
CA GLU A 242 -6.10 -10.24 17.52
C GLU A 242 -4.63 -10.17 17.07
N GLN A 243 -4.23 -10.98 16.09
CA GLN A 243 -2.85 -11.02 15.60
C GLN A 243 -2.49 -9.86 14.67
N ILE A 244 -3.44 -9.42 13.83
CA ILE A 244 -3.19 -8.43 12.77
C ILE A 244 -3.49 -7.03 13.26
N LEU A 245 -4.61 -6.85 13.98
CA LEU A 245 -5.10 -5.52 14.32
C LEU A 245 -4.49 -5.01 15.62
N ARG A 246 -4.10 -3.75 15.58
CA ARG A 246 -3.63 -2.96 16.70
C ARG A 246 -4.54 -1.73 16.78
N PRO A 247 -5.40 -1.65 17.81
CA PRO A 247 -6.35 -0.56 17.95
C PRO A 247 -5.68 0.82 17.86
N GLY A 248 -6.25 1.70 17.04
CA GLY A 248 -5.77 3.07 16.80
C GLY A 248 -4.48 3.17 15.98
N LEU A 249 -4.00 2.07 15.40
CA LEU A 249 -2.80 2.04 14.55
C LEU A 249 -3.09 1.54 13.14
N ASN A 250 -3.70 0.37 12.99
CA ASN A 250 -3.94 -0.26 11.69
C ASN A 250 -5.38 -0.81 11.53
N ASP A 251 -6.31 -0.35 12.35
CA ASP A 251 -7.74 -0.67 12.32
C ASP A 251 -8.58 0.39 11.58
N PHE A 252 -7.94 1.18 10.70
CA PHE A 252 -8.55 2.32 10.00
C PHE A 252 -9.65 1.93 9.00
N SER A 253 -9.61 0.71 8.46
CA SER A 253 -10.53 0.23 7.42
C SER A 253 -11.19 -1.11 7.76
N VAL A 254 -11.47 -1.33 9.05
CA VAL A 254 -12.14 -2.53 9.53
C VAL A 254 -13.63 -2.23 9.72
N MET A 255 -14.48 -3.01 9.04
CA MET A 255 -15.94 -2.90 9.12
C MET A 255 -16.54 -4.19 9.68
N TYR A 256 -17.58 -4.09 10.50
CA TYR A 256 -18.29 -5.28 10.97
C TYR A 256 -19.44 -5.66 10.03
N SER A 257 -19.48 -6.92 9.60
CA SER A 257 -20.57 -7.45 8.78
C SER A 257 -21.64 -8.09 9.65
N MET A 258 -22.81 -7.46 9.79
CA MET A 258 -23.94 -8.04 10.53
C MET A 258 -24.44 -9.35 9.91
N ARG A 259 -24.36 -9.47 8.57
CA ARG A 259 -24.80 -10.68 7.85
C ARG A 259 -23.89 -11.87 8.13
N LYS A 260 -22.57 -11.64 8.13
CA LYS A 260 -21.56 -12.70 8.31
C LYS A 260 -21.12 -12.87 9.77
N LYS A 261 -21.49 -11.90 10.62
CA LYS A 261 -21.12 -11.81 12.03
C LYS A 261 -19.61 -11.85 12.27
N CYS A 262 -18.84 -11.21 11.39
CA CYS A 262 -17.38 -11.14 11.47
C CYS A 262 -16.85 -9.75 11.09
N ALA A 263 -15.62 -9.46 11.52
CA ALA A 263 -14.86 -8.32 11.06
C ALA A 263 -14.39 -8.54 9.60
N GLN A 264 -14.44 -7.46 8.82
CA GLN A 264 -13.96 -7.42 7.44
C GLN A 264 -12.91 -6.32 7.34
N LEU A 265 -11.70 -6.70 6.93
CA LEU A 265 -10.63 -5.78 6.59
C LEU A 265 -10.79 -5.34 5.13
N TRP A 266 -10.92 -4.03 4.92
CA TRP A 266 -11.03 -3.43 3.60
C TRP A 266 -9.72 -2.75 3.22
N LEU A 267 -9.06 -3.21 2.17
CA LEU A 267 -7.83 -2.61 1.67
C LEU A 267 -7.96 -2.30 0.16
N GLY A 268 -6.88 -1.80 -0.45
CA GLY A 268 -6.90 -1.28 -1.81
C GLY A 268 -7.44 0.16 -1.88
N PRO A 269 -7.65 0.69 -3.11
CA PRO A 269 -8.08 2.07 -3.31
C PRO A 269 -9.36 2.47 -2.56
N GLY A 270 -10.29 1.53 -2.37
CA GLY A 270 -11.54 1.76 -1.64
C GLY A 270 -11.33 2.16 -0.16
N ALA A 271 -10.20 1.82 0.45
CA ALA A 271 -9.88 2.19 1.84
C ALA A 271 -9.62 3.69 2.04
N TYR A 272 -9.49 4.47 0.95
CA TYR A 272 -9.33 5.94 0.98
C TYR A 272 -10.66 6.71 0.84
N ILE A 273 -11.79 6.00 0.76
CA ILE A 273 -13.12 6.63 0.75
C ILE A 273 -13.44 7.03 2.19
N ASN A 274 -13.49 8.32 2.48
CA ASN A 274 -13.82 8.80 3.82
C ASN A 274 -15.31 8.62 4.19
N HIS A 275 -15.58 8.67 5.49
CA HIS A 275 -16.94 8.67 6.01
C HIS A 275 -17.62 10.03 5.85
N ASP A 276 -18.89 10.03 5.44
CA ASP A 276 -19.81 11.13 5.70
C ASP A 276 -21.21 10.61 6.07
N CYS A 277 -21.85 11.21 7.08
CA CYS A 277 -23.20 10.82 7.53
C CYS A 277 -24.29 11.10 6.47
N ARG A 278 -24.00 11.90 5.45
CA ARG A 278 -24.81 12.06 4.23
C ARG A 278 -23.91 11.85 3.01
N PRO A 279 -23.56 10.58 2.73
CA PRO A 279 -22.50 10.26 1.79
C PRO A 279 -22.87 10.62 0.34
N SER A 280 -21.86 10.72 -0.52
CA SER A 280 -22.04 10.80 -1.98
C SER A 280 -22.22 9.43 -2.62
N CYS A 281 -21.73 8.36 -1.98
CA CYS A 281 -21.72 7.01 -2.50
C CYS A 281 -22.18 5.97 -1.46
N ARG A 282 -22.40 4.73 -1.92
CA ARG A 282 -22.54 3.57 -1.05
C ARG A 282 -21.74 2.38 -1.58
N PHE A 283 -21.34 1.51 -0.66
CA PHE A 283 -20.88 0.16 -1.00
C PHE A 283 -22.08 -0.70 -1.39
N VAL A 284 -22.02 -1.32 -2.56
CA VAL A 284 -23.00 -2.31 -3.01
C VAL A 284 -22.34 -3.68 -3.02
N PRO A 285 -22.81 -4.63 -2.19
CA PRO A 285 -22.28 -5.99 -2.17
C PRO A 285 -22.41 -6.67 -3.54
N ASN A 286 -21.37 -7.37 -3.94
CA ASN A 286 -21.30 -8.14 -5.18
C ASN A 286 -20.50 -9.44 -4.95
N GLY A 287 -21.15 -10.44 -4.36
CA GLY A 287 -20.51 -11.69 -3.96
C GLY A 287 -19.54 -11.48 -2.78
N HIS A 288 -18.27 -11.83 -2.99
CA HIS A 288 -17.18 -11.58 -2.02
C HIS A 288 -16.54 -10.19 -2.20
N THR A 289 -17.01 -9.41 -3.17
CA THR A 289 -16.53 -8.06 -3.47
C THR A 289 -17.60 -7.01 -3.16
N ALA A 290 -17.24 -5.74 -3.27
CA ALA A 290 -18.20 -4.65 -3.32
C ALA A 290 -17.78 -3.64 -4.39
N TYR A 291 -18.77 -2.97 -4.99
CA TYR A 291 -18.54 -1.82 -5.86
C TYR A 291 -19.12 -0.55 -5.27
N ILE A 292 -18.62 0.58 -5.74
CA ILE A 292 -19.08 1.90 -5.30
C ILE A 292 -20.15 2.42 -6.25
N GLN A 293 -21.33 2.70 -5.70
CA GLN A 293 -22.43 3.32 -6.44
C GLN A 293 -22.66 4.75 -5.99
N ILE A 294 -22.81 5.65 -6.97
CA ILE A 294 -23.12 7.06 -6.77
C ILE A 294 -24.56 7.23 -6.28
N LEU A 295 -24.77 7.93 -5.15
CA LEU A 295 -26.08 8.21 -4.57
C LEU A 295 -26.66 9.55 -5.00
N ARG A 296 -25.80 10.50 -5.34
CA ARG A 296 -26.14 11.85 -5.78
C ARG A 296 -25.09 12.36 -6.75
N GLU A 297 -25.46 13.32 -7.59
CA GLU A 297 -24.55 13.90 -8.57
C GLU A 297 -23.25 14.37 -7.92
N LEU A 298 -22.12 14.10 -8.60
CA LEU A 298 -20.80 14.63 -8.23
C LEU A 298 -20.25 15.44 -9.39
N LYS A 299 -19.57 16.54 -9.05
CA LYS A 299 -18.81 17.39 -9.96
C LYS A 299 -17.31 17.09 -9.80
N PRO A 300 -16.48 17.44 -10.79
CA PRO A 300 -15.03 17.43 -10.60
C PRO A 300 -14.63 18.23 -9.34
N GLY A 301 -13.82 17.61 -8.48
CA GLY A 301 -13.40 18.16 -7.19
C GLY A 301 -14.26 17.74 -6.00
N ASP A 302 -15.46 17.20 -6.21
CA ASP A 302 -16.29 16.69 -5.10
C ASP A 302 -15.66 15.44 -4.49
N GLU A 303 -15.72 15.35 -3.16
CA GLU A 303 -15.21 14.18 -2.43
C GLU A 303 -16.15 12.97 -2.57
N ILE A 304 -15.55 11.81 -2.81
CA ILE A 304 -16.22 10.52 -2.80
C ILE A 304 -16.24 10.03 -1.35
N THR A 305 -17.43 9.94 -0.76
CA THR A 305 -17.65 9.54 0.63
C THR A 305 -18.66 8.40 0.71
N CYS A 306 -18.52 7.54 1.71
CA CYS A 306 -19.46 6.47 2.02
C CYS A 306 -19.92 6.56 3.49
N PHE A 307 -20.99 5.84 3.82
CA PHE A 307 -21.40 5.65 5.21
C PHE A 307 -20.84 4.33 5.73
N TYR A 308 -20.05 4.39 6.81
CA TYR A 308 -19.39 3.20 7.36
C TYR A 308 -20.30 2.38 8.29
N GLY A 309 -21.21 3.04 9.00
CA GLY A 309 -22.06 2.42 10.01
C GLY A 309 -22.53 3.45 11.03
N GLU A 310 -23.54 3.10 11.82
CA GLU A 310 -24.16 4.00 12.81
C GLU A 310 -23.25 4.28 14.01
N ASP A 311 -22.38 3.33 14.37
CA ASP A 311 -21.54 3.40 15.57
C ASP A 311 -20.02 3.32 15.28
N PHE A 312 -19.59 3.68 14.06
CA PHE A 312 -18.19 3.55 13.67
C PHE A 312 -17.28 4.51 14.49
N PHE A 313 -17.76 5.72 14.74
CA PHE A 313 -17.08 6.74 15.53
C PHE A 313 -17.71 6.91 16.92
N GLY A 314 -17.86 5.80 17.65
CA GLY A 314 -18.59 5.75 18.92
C GLY A 314 -20.10 5.62 18.73
N GLU A 315 -20.84 5.44 19.82
CA GLU A 315 -22.30 5.28 19.80
C GLU A 315 -22.98 6.44 19.07
N GLY A 316 -23.84 6.12 18.10
CA GLY A 316 -24.52 7.12 17.27
C GLY A 316 -23.58 8.04 16.49
N ASN A 317 -22.33 7.62 16.25
CA ASN A 317 -21.27 8.43 15.63
C ASN A 317 -21.00 9.75 16.36
N GLU A 318 -21.10 9.77 17.69
CA GLU A 318 -20.86 10.95 18.53
C GLU A 318 -19.45 11.57 18.34
N LYS A 319 -18.48 10.82 17.81
CA LYS A 319 -17.12 11.30 17.52
C LYS A 319 -16.85 11.52 16.03
N CYS A 320 -17.89 11.57 15.20
CA CYS A 320 -17.72 11.77 13.77
C CYS A 320 -17.30 13.20 13.42
N GLU A 321 -16.27 13.33 12.59
CA GLU A 321 -15.70 14.60 12.12
C GLU A 321 -16.13 14.96 10.69
N CYS A 322 -17.12 14.30 10.10
CA CYS A 322 -17.52 14.55 8.70
C CYS A 322 -18.13 15.94 8.47
N ILE A 323 -18.17 16.38 7.21
CA ILE A 323 -18.71 17.70 6.82
C ILE A 323 -20.19 17.82 7.17
N THR A 324 -20.95 16.72 7.02
CA THR A 324 -22.37 16.72 7.40
C THR A 324 -22.58 16.94 8.90
N CYS A 325 -21.74 16.36 9.76
CA CYS A 325 -21.81 16.56 11.21
C CYS A 325 -21.46 18.00 11.58
N GLU A 326 -20.39 18.56 10.99
CA GLU A 326 -20.00 19.97 11.19
C GLU A 326 -21.14 20.93 10.85
N ARG A 327 -21.78 20.74 9.69
CA ARG A 327 -22.90 21.59 9.24
C ARG A 327 -24.16 21.48 10.10
N ARG A 328 -24.33 20.36 10.80
CA ARG A 328 -25.53 20.05 11.59
C ARG A 328 -25.32 20.23 13.10
N GLY A 329 -24.13 20.60 13.55
CA GLY A 329 -23.80 20.60 14.98
C GLY A 329 -23.95 19.22 15.60
N LYS A 330 -23.44 18.17 14.94
CA LYS A 330 -23.47 16.78 15.42
C LYS A 330 -22.07 16.19 15.49
N GLY A 331 -21.94 14.96 15.99
CA GLY A 331 -20.63 14.32 16.17
C GLY A 331 -19.78 15.14 17.12
N VAL A 332 -18.49 15.31 16.80
CA VAL A 332 -17.58 16.12 17.64
C VAL A 332 -18.00 17.60 17.75
N PHE A 333 -18.89 18.06 16.86
CA PHE A 333 -19.36 19.44 16.78
C PHE A 333 -20.66 19.68 17.55
N ALA A 334 -21.19 18.67 18.24
CA ALA A 334 -22.38 18.81 19.06
C ALA A 334 -22.15 19.82 20.20
N SER A 335 -23.13 20.71 20.40
CA SER A 335 -23.11 21.62 21.54
C SER A 335 -23.34 20.83 22.83
N ARG A 336 -22.73 21.27 23.94
CA ARG A 336 -22.96 20.64 25.26
C ARG A 336 -24.43 20.67 25.70
N GLU A 337 -25.23 21.57 25.14
CA GLU A 337 -26.65 21.76 25.49
C GLU A 337 -27.58 20.77 24.77
N GLU A 338 -27.20 20.21 23.61
CA GLU A 338 -28.03 19.25 22.85
C GLU A 338 -27.86 17.79 23.31
N ASN A 339 -26.85 17.49 24.12
CA ASN A 339 -26.62 16.13 24.66
C ASN A 339 -27.62 15.73 25.77
N SER A 340 -28.42 16.66 26.32
CA SER A 340 -29.43 16.35 27.33
C SER A 340 -30.71 15.75 26.74
N ASP A 341 -31.04 16.09 25.49
CA ASP A 341 -32.38 15.84 24.95
C ASP A 341 -32.50 14.48 24.25
N ASN A 342 -31.36 13.84 23.94
CA ASN A 342 -31.33 12.47 23.39
C ASN A 342 -31.21 11.37 24.46
N ALA A 343 -31.00 11.72 25.74
CA ALA A 343 -30.97 10.77 26.85
C ALA A 343 -32.37 10.44 27.43
N SER A 344 -33.44 11.06 26.91
CA SER A 344 -34.80 10.91 27.44
C SER A 344 -35.67 9.86 26.74
N GLY A 345 -35.09 9.05 25.85
CA GLY A 345 -35.73 7.88 25.24
C GLY A 345 -35.57 6.60 26.06
N SER A 346 -35.59 6.68 27.40
CA SER A 346 -35.62 5.50 28.25
C SER A 346 -37.04 4.94 28.27
N SER A 347 -37.32 4.01 27.37
CA SER A 347 -38.49 3.13 27.46
C SER A 347 -38.38 2.32 28.75
N ILE A 348 -39.32 2.56 29.66
CA ILE A 348 -39.57 1.77 30.86
C ILE A 348 -39.90 0.35 30.40
N GLU A 349 -38.95 -0.57 30.54
CA GLU A 349 -39.20 -2.01 30.38
C GLU A 349 -39.73 -2.56 31.70
N ILE A 350 -40.92 -3.16 31.63
CA ILE A 350 -41.54 -3.93 32.71
C ILE A 350 -40.91 -5.33 32.66
N ASP A 351 -40.28 -5.74 33.76
CA ASP A 351 -39.69 -7.07 33.93
C ASP A 351 -40.74 -8.19 33.75
N ASP A 352 -40.62 -8.98 32.67
CA ASP A 352 -41.28 -10.27 32.50
C ASP A 352 -40.22 -11.40 32.64
N PRO A 353 -40.30 -12.30 33.63
CA PRO A 353 -39.18 -13.17 34.00
C PRO A 353 -38.91 -14.36 33.08
N ASN A 354 -39.51 -14.45 31.88
CA ASN A 354 -39.58 -15.73 31.15
C ASN A 354 -39.16 -15.75 29.67
N THR A 355 -38.28 -14.84 29.23
CA THR A 355 -37.69 -14.94 27.87
C THR A 355 -36.17 -15.11 27.91
N SER A 356 -35.71 -16.28 27.47
CA SER A 356 -34.30 -16.68 27.38
C SER A 356 -33.49 -15.75 26.46
N SER A 357 -32.64 -14.92 27.09
CA SER A 357 -31.30 -14.47 26.64
C SER A 357 -31.03 -14.40 25.13
N GLN A 358 -31.68 -13.48 24.43
CA GLN A 358 -31.09 -12.88 23.23
C GLN A 358 -30.08 -11.81 23.68
N GLN A 359 -28.82 -12.21 23.84
CA GLN A 359 -27.72 -11.28 24.04
C GLN A 359 -27.64 -10.32 22.84
N LYS A 360 -28.14 -9.10 23.05
CA LYS A 360 -27.77 -7.90 22.31
C LYS A 360 -26.25 -7.82 22.39
N TYR A 361 -25.55 -8.23 21.34
CA TYR A 361 -24.10 -8.25 21.28
C TYR A 361 -23.64 -6.81 21.45
N GLY A 362 -23.20 -6.43 22.65
CA GLY A 362 -22.51 -5.18 22.88
C GLY A 362 -21.35 -5.15 21.90
N LEU A 363 -21.39 -4.22 20.94
CA LEU A 363 -20.27 -3.92 20.07
C LEU A 363 -19.10 -3.68 20.99
N ARG A 364 -18.16 -4.64 21.03
CA ARG A 364 -16.99 -4.60 21.89
C ARG A 364 -16.36 -3.22 21.73
N GLU A 365 -16.51 -2.47 22.79
CA GLU A 365 -15.74 -1.32 23.20
C GLU A 365 -14.50 -1.13 22.32
N THR A 366 -14.62 -0.26 21.32
CA THR A 366 -13.50 0.50 20.80
C THR A 366 -13.07 1.55 21.84
N GLU A 367 -13.05 1.18 23.13
CA GLU A 367 -12.72 2.02 24.28
C GLU A 367 -11.32 2.63 24.15
N SER A 368 -10.41 1.94 23.45
CA SER A 368 -9.06 2.45 23.17
C SER A 368 -9.05 3.68 22.25
N ARG A 369 -10.12 3.93 21.46
CA ARG A 369 -10.30 5.17 20.68
C ARG A 369 -10.78 6.33 21.57
N LEU A 370 -11.39 6.04 22.72
CA LEU A 370 -11.99 7.04 23.60
C LEU A 370 -10.96 7.83 24.43
N TYR A 371 -9.75 7.29 24.63
CA TYR A 371 -8.79 7.86 25.61
C TYR A 371 -7.88 8.98 25.07
N ARG A 372 -7.98 9.36 23.79
CA ARG A 372 -7.07 10.36 23.18
C ARG A 372 -7.51 11.82 23.33
N SER A 373 -8.70 12.09 23.84
CA SER A 373 -9.16 13.46 24.12
C SER A 373 -8.70 14.00 25.50
N GLY A 374 -7.98 13.19 26.29
CA GLY A 374 -7.68 13.46 27.69
C GLY A 374 -6.25 13.92 28.03
N VAL A 375 -5.35 14.09 27.05
CA VAL A 375 -3.97 14.52 27.34
C VAL A 375 -3.63 15.75 26.49
N THR A 376 -4.17 16.89 26.93
CA THR A 376 -3.56 18.20 26.73
C THR A 376 -3.64 18.95 28.07
N MET A 377 -2.53 18.92 28.81
CA MET A 377 -2.06 20.03 29.63
C MET A 377 -0.62 20.32 29.24
#